data_AF-A0A0V8QAQ2-F1
#
_entry.id   AF-A0A0V8QAQ2-F1
#
_cell.length_a   1.000
_cell.length_b   1.000
_cell.length_c   1.000
_cell.angle_alpha   90.00
_cell.angle_beta   90.00
_cell.angle_gamma   90.00
#
_symmetry.space_group_name_H-M   'P 1'
#
loop_
_entity.id
_entity.type
_entity.pdbx_description
1 polymer ?
#
loop_
_entity_poly.entity_id
_entity_poly.type
_entity_poly.pdbx_seq_one_letter_code
_entity_poly.pdbx_strand_id
1 'polypeptide(L)'
;MFKLIDYKYFKDNFGFPDLSRNIDEQIKYVREFLGVSSLNVLKEEDLAVNFRSYSENLSESNIINANVMVQIAINRALKTEAPKFNKKKFENAIEYALTQTCNHAGFFPLIKKAFHEAGVVLVVLPNLSKSGINGATKKVDGKI
;
A
#
# COMPACT_ATOMS: atom_id res chain seq x y z
N MET A 1 -17.85 9.56 4.67
CA MET A 1 -16.66 9.01 3.97
C MET A 1 -15.37 9.51 4.58
N PHE A 2 -14.93 10.75 4.33
CA PHE A 2 -13.63 11.26 4.79
C PHE A 2 -13.38 11.12 6.30
N LYS A 3 -14.42 11.21 7.15
CA LYS A 3 -14.34 10.98 8.60
C LYS A 3 -13.78 9.59 9.01
N LEU A 4 -13.75 8.63 8.09
CA LEU A 4 -13.22 7.27 8.31
C LEU A 4 -11.71 7.17 8.01
N ILE A 5 -11.15 8.17 7.33
CA ILE A 5 -9.73 8.29 6.99
C ILE A 5 -9.08 9.27 7.97
N ASP A 6 -8.02 8.83 8.65
CA ASP A 6 -7.31 9.69 9.59
C ASP A 6 -6.34 10.61 8.87
N TYR A 7 -6.66 11.90 8.76
CA TYR A 7 -5.78 12.90 8.16
C TYR A 7 -4.43 13.01 8.90
N LYS A 8 -4.41 12.74 10.21
CA LYS A 8 -3.17 12.78 11.01
C LYS A 8 -2.14 11.77 10.50
N TYR A 9 -2.58 10.61 10.02
CA TYR A 9 -1.68 9.64 9.39
C TYR A 9 -0.88 10.25 8.24
N PHE A 10 -1.50 11.08 7.41
CA PHE A 10 -0.82 11.73 6.28
C PHE A 10 0.15 12.83 6.74
N LYS A 11 -0.21 13.58 7.78
CA LYS A 11 0.70 14.56 8.40
C LYS A 11 1.95 13.87 8.93
N ASP A 12 1.75 12.86 9.76
CA ASP A 12 2.82 12.22 10.53
C ASP A 12 3.78 11.41 9.63
N ASN A 13 3.29 10.89 8.49
CA ASN A 13 4.06 9.95 7.67
C ASN A 13 4.39 10.45 6.25
N PHE A 14 3.72 11.50 5.77
CA PHE A 14 3.86 11.96 4.37
C PHE A 14 4.01 13.49 4.25
N GLY A 15 4.21 14.20 5.36
CA GLY A 15 4.54 15.63 5.35
C GLY A 15 3.39 16.54 4.96
N PHE A 16 2.14 16.10 5.16
CA PHE A 16 0.98 16.94 4.89
C PHE A 16 0.95 18.16 5.83
N PRO A 17 0.46 19.32 5.34
CA PRO A 17 0.33 20.52 6.16
C PRO A 17 -0.74 20.35 7.24
N ASP A 18 -0.65 21.18 8.28
CA ASP A 18 -1.68 21.26 9.30
C ASP A 18 -2.85 22.13 8.82
N LEU A 19 -3.93 21.48 8.35
CA LEU A 19 -5.10 22.13 7.77
C LEU A 19 -6.25 22.22 8.78
N SER A 20 -5.95 22.68 10.00
CA SER A 20 -6.83 22.57 11.18
C SER A 20 -8.30 22.90 10.86
N ARG A 21 -9.14 21.84 10.84
CA ARG A 21 -10.60 21.85 10.60
C ARG A 21 -11.09 22.24 9.20
N ASN A 22 -10.21 22.51 8.24
CA ASN A 22 -10.63 22.70 6.85
C ASN A 22 -10.78 21.34 6.14
N ILE A 23 -11.96 20.75 6.27
CA ILE A 23 -12.26 19.39 5.75
C ILE A 23 -12.13 19.35 4.22
N ASP A 24 -12.55 20.38 3.51
CA ASP A 24 -12.53 20.39 2.04
C ASP A 24 -11.09 20.43 1.51
N GLU A 25 -10.22 21.24 2.10
CA GLU A 25 -8.79 21.25 1.78
C GLU A 25 -8.14 19.90 2.13
N GLN A 26 -8.46 19.30 3.28
CA GLN A 26 -7.93 17.98 3.63
C GLN A 26 -8.35 16.90 2.63
N ILE A 27 -9.62 16.91 2.19
CA ILE A 27 -10.12 16.00 1.15
C ILE A 27 -9.35 16.20 -0.16
N LYS A 28 -9.10 17.45 -0.56
CA LYS A 28 -8.33 17.79 -1.75
C LYS A 28 -6.91 17.21 -1.68
N TYR A 29 -6.18 17.46 -0.58
CA TYR A 29 -4.82 16.94 -0.37
C TYR A 29 -4.78 15.41 -0.43
N VAL A 30 -5.71 14.72 0.24
CA VAL A 30 -5.75 13.26 0.21
C VAL A 30 -6.07 12.74 -1.20
N ARG A 31 -7.01 13.34 -1.93
CA ARG A 31 -7.34 12.94 -3.31
C ARG A 31 -6.16 13.14 -4.25
N GLU A 32 -5.49 14.29 -4.19
CA GLU A 32 -4.31 14.59 -5.02
C GLU A 32 -3.16 13.62 -4.74
N PHE A 33 -2.90 13.35 -3.46
CA PHE A 33 -1.85 12.40 -3.05
C PHE A 33 -2.14 10.95 -3.47
N LEU A 34 -3.39 10.52 -3.32
CA LEU A 34 -3.83 9.19 -3.76
C LEU A 34 -4.00 9.10 -5.27
N GLY A 35 -4.06 10.23 -5.99
CA GLY A 35 -4.28 10.26 -7.44
C GLY A 35 -5.69 9.81 -7.85
N VAL A 36 -6.70 10.04 -6.99
CA VAL A 36 -8.08 9.59 -7.22
C VAL A 36 -9.03 10.77 -7.42
N SER A 37 -9.95 10.64 -8.37
CA SER A 37 -10.97 11.66 -8.65
C SER A 37 -12.02 11.76 -7.55
N SER A 38 -12.22 10.73 -6.72
CA SER A 38 -13.14 10.74 -5.58
C SER A 38 -12.67 9.77 -4.52
N LEU A 39 -12.85 10.10 -3.24
CA LEU A 39 -12.57 9.16 -2.15
C LEU A 39 -13.58 8.00 -2.10
N ASN A 40 -14.72 8.10 -2.77
CA ASN A 40 -15.73 7.03 -2.81
C ASN A 40 -15.21 5.75 -3.48
N VAL A 41 -14.23 5.84 -4.38
CA VAL A 41 -13.60 4.66 -5.01
C VAL A 41 -12.93 3.75 -3.96
N LEU A 42 -12.58 4.30 -2.79
CA LEU A 42 -11.99 3.54 -1.68
C LEU A 42 -13.02 2.65 -0.95
N LYS A 43 -14.32 2.73 -1.27
CA LYS A 43 -15.33 1.81 -0.74
C LYS A 43 -15.37 0.48 -1.48
N GLU A 44 -14.82 0.43 -2.69
CA GLU A 44 -14.93 -0.76 -3.53
C GLU A 44 -14.04 -1.88 -2.99
N GLU A 45 -14.62 -3.07 -2.81
CA GLU A 45 -13.90 -4.25 -2.32
C GLU A 45 -12.90 -4.80 -3.35
N ASP A 46 -13.01 -4.40 -4.62
CA ASP A 46 -12.25 -4.93 -5.77
C ASP A 46 -10.80 -4.41 -5.86
N LEU A 47 -10.28 -3.84 -4.77
CA LEU A 47 -8.86 -3.58 -4.61
C LEU A 47 -8.07 -4.86 -4.26
N ALA A 48 -8.55 -6.05 -4.65
CA ALA A 48 -7.84 -7.34 -4.72
C ALA A 48 -6.94 -7.66 -3.52
N VAL A 49 -7.37 -7.28 -2.32
CA VAL A 49 -6.61 -7.51 -1.10
C VAL A 49 -7.02 -8.87 -0.57
N ASN A 50 -6.21 -9.89 -0.81
CA ASN A 50 -6.30 -11.11 0.00
C ASN A 50 -5.84 -10.74 1.42
N PHE A 51 -6.77 -10.29 2.25
CA PHE A 51 -6.56 -10.08 3.67
C PHE A 51 -6.24 -11.44 4.30
N ARG A 52 -4.96 -11.76 4.47
CA ARG A 52 -4.50 -13.08 4.95
C ARG A 52 -4.98 -13.44 6.37
N SER A 53 -5.70 -12.55 7.07
CA SER A 53 -6.02 -12.74 8.49
C SER A 53 -7.27 -11.99 9.00
N TYR A 54 -8.33 -11.79 8.21
CA TYR A 54 -9.51 -11.06 8.71
C TYR A 54 -10.84 -11.82 8.59
N SER A 55 -11.57 -11.82 9.70
CA SER A 55 -12.88 -12.46 9.96
C SER A 55 -13.99 -12.00 9.03
N GLU A 56 -15.03 -12.82 8.90
CA GLU A 56 -16.21 -12.72 8.01
C GLU A 56 -16.99 -11.38 7.98
N ASN A 57 -16.62 -10.36 8.77
CA ASN A 57 -17.29 -9.05 8.83
C ASN A 57 -16.29 -7.88 8.79
N LEU A 58 -15.82 -7.50 7.60
CA LEU A 58 -15.04 -6.27 7.42
C LEU A 58 -15.95 -5.05 7.59
N SER A 59 -15.57 -4.10 8.47
CA SER A 59 -16.28 -2.82 8.55
C SER A 59 -15.93 -1.93 7.36
N GLU A 60 -16.80 -0.97 7.03
CA GLU A 60 -16.54 0.04 6.00
C GLU A 60 -15.20 0.78 6.25
N SER A 61 -14.86 1.07 7.52
CA SER A 61 -13.58 1.69 7.87
C SER A 61 -12.38 0.80 7.54
N ASN A 62 -12.52 -0.53 7.64
CA ASN A 62 -11.45 -1.46 7.29
C ASN A 62 -11.18 -1.46 5.80
N ILE A 63 -12.25 -1.58 5.00
CA ILE A 63 -12.17 -1.56 3.54
C ILE A 63 -11.50 -0.26 3.07
N ILE A 64 -11.99 0.88 3.56
CA ILE A 64 -11.47 2.20 3.17
C ILE A 64 -9.99 2.34 3.52
N ASN A 65 -9.60 2.02 4.76
CA ASN A 65 -8.22 2.25 5.20
C ASN A 65 -7.24 1.25 4.58
N ALA A 66 -7.68 0.02 4.31
CA ALA A 66 -6.89 -0.92 3.51
C ALA A 66 -6.68 -0.40 2.08
N ASN A 67 -7.75 0.10 1.46
CA ASN A 67 -7.72 0.65 0.11
C ASN A 67 -6.84 1.89 0.00
N VAL A 68 -6.83 2.76 1.02
CA VAL A 68 -5.88 3.86 1.14
C VAL A 68 -4.44 3.33 1.09
N MET A 69 -4.08 2.35 1.92
CA MET A 69 -2.73 1.79 1.95
C MET A 69 -2.34 1.15 0.60
N VAL A 70 -3.26 0.41 -0.02
CA VAL A 70 -3.04 -0.21 -1.33
C VAL A 70 -2.85 0.85 -2.42
N GLN A 71 -3.64 1.91 -2.44
CA GLN A 71 -3.48 2.99 -3.42
C GLN A 71 -2.14 3.71 -3.27
N ILE A 72 -1.68 3.95 -2.03
CA ILE A 72 -0.34 4.50 -1.79
C ILE A 72 0.74 3.55 -2.33
N ALA A 73 0.59 2.25 -2.12
CA ALA A 73 1.53 1.25 -2.64
C ALA A 73 1.52 1.20 -4.17
N ILE A 74 0.35 1.26 -4.82
CA ILE A 74 0.20 1.35 -6.28
C ILE A 74 0.91 2.60 -6.80
N ASN A 75 0.68 3.77 -6.21
CA ASN A 75 1.31 5.02 -6.63
C ASN A 75 2.84 4.96 -6.53
N ARG A 76 3.38 4.31 -5.48
CA ARG A 76 4.83 4.08 -5.34
C ARG A 76 5.36 3.08 -6.36
N ALA A 77 4.62 2.01 -6.63
CA ALA A 77 4.99 1.00 -7.61
C ALA A 77 5.02 1.56 -9.03
N LEU A 78 4.01 2.35 -9.43
CA LEU A 78 3.94 2.99 -10.76
C LEU A 78 5.05 4.03 -10.98
N LYS A 79 5.59 4.63 -9.91
CA LYS A 79 6.75 5.53 -9.97
C LYS A 79 8.10 4.81 -9.92
N THR A 80 8.10 3.49 -9.72
CA THR A 80 9.32 2.67 -9.65
C THR A 80 9.48 1.92 -10.96
N GLU A 81 10.54 2.20 -11.70
CA GLU A 81 10.89 1.38 -12.85
C GLU A 81 11.29 -0.01 -12.37
N ALA A 82 10.66 -1.04 -12.93
CA ALA A 82 10.94 -2.44 -12.63
C ALA A 82 10.90 -3.29 -13.91
N PRO A 83 11.72 -4.35 -13.99
CA PRO A 83 11.61 -5.32 -15.06
C PRO A 83 10.20 -5.94 -15.15
N LYS A 84 9.85 -6.48 -16.32
CA LYS A 84 8.64 -7.31 -16.44
C LYS A 84 8.71 -8.49 -15.48
N PHE A 85 7.58 -8.76 -14.81
CA PHE A 85 7.46 -9.88 -13.89
C PHE A 85 7.97 -11.19 -14.50
N ASN A 86 8.85 -11.88 -13.76
CA ASN A 86 9.40 -13.17 -14.11
C ASN A 86 9.18 -14.17 -12.98
N LYS A 87 8.26 -15.12 -13.20
CA LYS A 87 7.86 -16.13 -12.21
C LYS A 87 9.05 -16.91 -11.64
N LYS A 88 9.93 -17.43 -12.51
CA LYS A 88 11.08 -18.24 -12.08
C LYS A 88 12.07 -17.43 -11.23
N LYS A 89 12.34 -16.18 -11.61
CA LYS A 89 13.16 -15.27 -10.77
C LYS A 89 12.50 -15.00 -9.43
N PHE A 90 11.18 -14.82 -9.40
CA PHE A 90 10.46 -14.55 -8.17
C PHE A 90 10.46 -15.75 -7.22
N GLU A 91 10.25 -16.96 -7.73
CA GLU A 91 10.36 -18.20 -6.95
C GLU A 91 11.75 -18.34 -6.30
N ASN A 92 12.83 -18.12 -7.07
CA ASN A 92 14.19 -18.10 -6.54
C ASN A 92 14.39 -16.99 -5.48
N ALA A 93 13.80 -15.81 -5.70
CA ALA A 93 13.89 -14.69 -4.77
C ALA A 93 13.15 -14.98 -3.45
N ILE A 94 12.05 -15.74 -3.49
CA ILE A 94 11.34 -16.23 -2.30
C ILE A 94 12.23 -17.20 -1.52
N GLU A 95 12.85 -18.17 -2.19
CA GLU A 95 13.78 -19.09 -1.52
C GLU A 95 14.94 -18.34 -0.87
N TYR A 96 15.52 -17.37 -1.59
CA TYR A 96 16.54 -16.49 -1.02
C TYR A 96 16.03 -15.71 0.20
N ALA A 97 14.83 -15.12 0.14
CA ALA A 97 14.25 -14.39 1.26
C ALA A 97 14.10 -15.26 2.52
N LEU A 98 13.74 -16.54 2.37
CA LEU A 98 13.63 -17.48 3.49
C LEU A 98 14.98 -17.79 4.16
N THR A 99 16.11 -17.59 3.46
CA THR A 99 17.45 -17.71 4.07
C THR A 99 17.84 -16.52 4.95
N GLN A 100 17.13 -15.39 4.86
CA GLN A 100 17.49 -14.15 5.54
C GLN A 100 16.94 -14.02 6.97
N THR A 101 16.37 -15.08 7.53
CA THR A 101 15.70 -15.08 8.86
C THR A 101 16.61 -14.69 10.02
N CYS A 102 17.92 -14.92 9.91
CA CYS A 102 18.92 -14.51 10.92
C CYS A 102 19.54 -13.12 10.66
N ASN A 103 19.22 -12.47 9.54
CA ASN A 103 19.80 -11.18 9.14
C ASN A 103 18.89 -10.00 9.55
N HIS A 104 18.68 -9.82 10.86
CA HIS A 104 17.68 -8.88 11.37
C HIS A 104 17.90 -7.41 10.96
N ALA A 105 19.15 -6.99 10.72
CA ALA A 105 19.47 -5.61 10.36
C ALA A 105 19.53 -5.36 8.84
N GLY A 106 19.95 -6.35 8.06
CA GLY A 106 20.29 -6.17 6.64
C GLY A 106 19.36 -6.87 5.65
N PHE A 107 18.38 -7.65 6.11
CA PHE A 107 17.55 -8.46 5.21
C PHE A 107 16.74 -7.59 4.22
N PHE A 108 16.24 -6.44 4.68
CA PHE A 108 15.22 -5.72 3.94
C PHE A 108 15.71 -5.18 2.59
N PRO A 109 16.86 -4.48 2.49
CA PRO A 109 17.41 -4.07 1.19
C PRO A 109 17.68 -5.25 0.24
N LEU A 110 18.13 -6.40 0.79
CA LEU A 110 18.45 -7.59 0.01
C LEU A 110 17.19 -8.22 -0.60
N ILE A 111 16.14 -8.42 0.21
CA ILE A 111 14.86 -8.95 -0.27
C ILE A 111 14.23 -7.98 -1.27
N LYS A 112 14.25 -6.67 -0.96
CA LYS A 112 13.70 -5.64 -1.85
C LYS A 112 14.38 -5.68 -3.23
N LYS A 113 15.71 -5.85 -3.27
CA LYS A 113 16.48 -5.97 -4.51
C LYS A 113 16.12 -7.27 -5.26
N ALA A 114 16.15 -8.41 -4.59
CA ALA A 114 15.84 -9.70 -5.21
C ALA A 114 14.41 -9.73 -5.82
N PHE A 115 13.44 -9.14 -5.11
CA PHE A 115 12.07 -9.04 -5.61
C PHE A 115 11.98 -8.07 -6.80
N HIS A 116 12.67 -6.93 -6.73
CA HIS A 116 12.71 -5.95 -7.81
C HIS A 116 13.27 -6.56 -9.10
N GLU A 117 14.36 -7.32 -9.02
CA GLU A 117 14.96 -8.01 -10.18
C GLU A 117 14.05 -9.07 -10.83
N ALA A 118 13.06 -9.56 -10.06
CA ALA A 118 12.01 -10.45 -10.53
C ALA A 118 10.76 -9.71 -11.07
N GLY A 119 10.77 -8.37 -11.07
CA GLY A 119 9.65 -7.53 -11.47
C GLY A 119 8.57 -7.37 -10.40
N VAL A 120 8.94 -7.48 -9.11
CA VAL A 120 8.05 -7.27 -7.96
C VAL A 120 8.53 -6.08 -7.15
N VAL A 121 7.71 -5.03 -7.03
CA VAL A 121 8.03 -3.87 -6.20
C VAL A 121 7.52 -4.11 -4.77
N LEU A 122 8.44 -4.38 -3.85
CA LEU A 122 8.12 -4.50 -2.42
C LEU A 122 8.02 -3.12 -1.77
N VAL A 123 6.81 -2.77 -1.32
CA VAL A 123 6.51 -1.51 -0.63
C VAL A 123 6.19 -1.79 0.84
N VAL A 124 6.89 -1.09 1.75
CA VAL A 124 6.56 -1.05 3.18
C VAL A 124 5.96 0.31 3.51
N LEU A 125 4.85 0.30 4.24
CA LEU A 125 4.11 1.49 4.65
C LEU A 125 3.95 1.52 6.18
N PRO A 126 3.97 2.70 6.80
CA PRO A 126 3.51 2.86 8.17
C PRO A 126 2.07 2.35 8.29
N ASN A 127 1.77 1.68 9.39
CA ASN A 127 0.44 1.13 9.62
C ASN A 127 -0.62 2.23 9.70
N LEU A 128 -1.67 2.15 8.88
CA LEU A 128 -2.87 2.97 9.03
C LEU A 128 -3.83 2.25 9.96
N SER A 129 -4.18 2.89 11.07
CA SER A 129 -5.12 2.35 12.06
C SER A 129 -6.44 1.92 11.41
N LYS A 130 -7.02 0.83 11.91
CA LYS A 130 -8.26 0.24 11.41
C LYS A 130 -8.19 -0.21 9.95
N SER A 131 -7.03 -0.38 9.35
CA SER A 131 -6.92 -0.95 8.00
C SER A 131 -7.07 -2.48 7.98
N GLY A 132 -6.63 -3.17 9.05
CA GLY A 132 -6.72 -4.63 9.16
C GLY A 132 -5.83 -5.41 8.18
N ILE A 133 -5.00 -4.72 7.40
CA ILE A 133 -4.14 -5.30 6.38
C ILE A 133 -2.74 -5.56 6.96
N ASN A 134 -2.32 -6.82 6.93
CA ASN A 134 -0.92 -7.22 7.18
C ASN A 134 -0.09 -7.32 5.89
N GLY A 135 -0.74 -7.39 4.73
CA GLY A 135 -0.12 -7.39 3.42
C GLY A 135 -1.15 -7.48 2.30
N ALA A 136 -0.77 -6.99 1.11
CA ALA A 136 -1.56 -7.07 -0.11
C ALA A 136 -0.66 -7.41 -1.30
N THR A 137 -1.25 -7.99 -2.34
CA THR A 137 -0.61 -8.15 -3.64
C THR A 137 -1.56 -7.63 -4.70
N LYS A 138 -1.11 -6.68 -5.53
CA LYS A 138 -1.89 -6.15 -6.66
C LYS A 138 -1.02 -6.18 -7.91
N LYS A 139 -1.60 -6.66 -9.02
CA LYS A 139 -1.00 -6.52 -10.35
C LYS A 139 -1.31 -5.11 -10.86
N VAL A 140 -0.28 -4.38 -11.27
CA VAL A 140 -0.39 -3.04 -11.84
C VAL A 140 -0.12 -3.12 -13.33
N ASP A 141 -1.16 -2.98 -14.15
CA ASP A 141 -1.05 -3.05 -15.61
C ASP A 141 -0.92 -1.66 -16.23
N GLY A 142 -0.01 -0.81 -15.70
CA GLY A 142 0.41 0.47 -16.31
C GLY A 142 -0.67 1.49 -16.70
N LYS A 143 -1.94 1.20 -16.45
CA LYS A 143 -3.11 2.01 -16.73
C LYS A 143 -3.92 2.11 -15.45
N ILE A 144 -4.03 3.33 -14.96
CA ILE A 144 -5.15 3.77 -14.12
C ILE A 144 -6.26 4.19 -15.07
#